data_AF-A0A965PAG1-F1
#
_entry.id   AF-A0A965PAG1-F1
#
_cell.length_a   1.000
_cell.length_b   1.000
_cell.length_c   1.000
_cell.angle_alpha   90.00
_cell.angle_beta   90.00
_cell.angle_gamma   90.00
#
_symmetry.space_group_name_H-M   'P 1'
#
loop_
_entity.id
_entity.type
_entity.pdbx_description
1 polymer ?
#
loop_
_entity_poly.entity_id
_entity_poly.type
_entity_poly.pdbx_seq_one_letter_code
_entity_poly.pdbx_strand_id
1 'polypeptide(L)' 'MIAVAKVKVKLLTSRVNDKDSWVAGDVIEVDAAEAKALLDGGYAEPVAATKAKRASRAVKDEAETR' A
#
# COMPACT_ATOMS: atom_id res chain seq x y z
N MET A 1 11.31 -18.79 10.81
CA MET A 1 10.05 -18.05 10.63
C MET A 1 10.20 -17.17 9.40
N ILE A 2 9.46 -17.44 8.33
CA ILE A 2 9.49 -16.61 7.12
C ILE A 2 8.62 -15.39 7.40
N ALA A 3 9.22 -14.20 7.42
CA ALA A 3 8.46 -12.96 7.53
C ALA A 3 7.57 -12.84 6.29
N VAL A 4 6.26 -13.01 6.47
CA VAL A 4 5.29 -12.86 5.39
C VAL A 4 5.21 -11.37 5.05
N ALA A 5 5.68 -11.01 3.84
CA ALA A 5 5.61 -9.64 3.36
C ALA A 5 4.14 -9.24 3.22
N LYS A 6 3.73 -8.22 3.99
CA LYS A 6 2.38 -7.64 3.89
C LYS A 6 2.33 -6.64 2.73
N VAL A 7 1.28 -6.72 1.93
CA VAL A 7 1.01 -5.91 0.75
C VAL A 7 -0.30 -5.16 0.96
N LYS A 8 -0.33 -3.89 0.54
CA LYS A 8 -1.54 -3.08 0.54
C LYS A 8 -2.28 -3.22 -0.77
N VAL A 9 -3.55 -3.57 -0.70
CA VAL A 9 -4.45 -3.62 -1.86
C VAL A 9 -5.71 -2.83 -1.55
N LYS A 10 -6.26 -2.18 -2.57
CA LYS A 10 -7.53 -1.46 -2.47
C LYS A 10 -8.62 -2.39 -2.96
N LEU A 11 -9.59 -2.70 -2.11
CA LEU A 11 -10.70 -3.55 -2.49
C LEU A 11 -11.59 -2.83 -3.51
N LEU A 12 -11.99 -3.54 -4.55
CA LEU A 12 -13.03 -3.10 -5.48
C LEU A 12 -14.42 -3.61 -5.09
N THR A 13 -14.46 -4.60 -4.19
CA THR A 13 -15.69 -5.21 -3.69
C THR A 13 -15.69 -5.26 -2.17
N SER A 14 -16.87 -5.20 -1.56
CA SER A 14 -16.99 -5.39 -0.11
C SER A 14 -16.53 -6.80 0.29
N ARG A 15 -15.85 -6.90 1.43
CA ARG A 15 -15.35 -8.16 1.98
C ARG A 15 -15.58 -8.18 3.48
N VAL A 16 -16.01 -9.32 4.01
CA VAL A 16 -16.18 -9.52 5.45
C VAL A 16 -15.40 -10.75 5.86
N ASN A 17 -14.73 -10.70 7.00
CA ASN A 17 -14.21 -11.87 7.69
C ASN A 17 -14.76 -11.90 9.12
N ASP A 18 -14.32 -12.87 9.93
CA ASP A 18 -14.83 -13.06 11.30
C ASP A 18 -14.51 -11.91 12.28
N LYS A 19 -13.62 -10.98 11.90
CA LYS A 19 -13.14 -9.90 12.77
C LYS A 19 -13.46 -8.50 12.25
N ASP A 20 -13.50 -8.35 10.94
CA ASP A 20 -13.49 -7.07 10.25
C ASP A 20 -14.37 -7.13 9.00
N SER A 21 -14.98 -5.99 8.69
CA SER A 21 -15.72 -5.76 7.45
C SER A 21 -15.11 -4.58 6.71
N TRP A 22 -14.82 -4.78 5.44
CA TRP A 22 -14.30 -3.76 4.53
C TRP A 22 -15.29 -3.56 3.39
N VAL A 23 -15.37 -2.33 2.91
CA VAL A 23 -16.21 -1.97 1.77
C VAL A 23 -15.36 -1.73 0.52
N ALA A 24 -16.01 -1.72 -0.64
CA ALA A 24 -15.35 -1.30 -1.87
C ALA A 24 -14.74 0.11 -1.70
N GLY A 25 -13.47 0.24 -2.04
CA GLY A 25 -12.69 1.45 -1.86
C GLY A 25 -11.71 1.39 -0.68
N ASP A 26 -11.90 0.49 0.28
CA ASP A 26 -11.03 0.36 1.44
C ASP A 26 -9.67 -0.24 1.07
N VAL A 27 -8.63 0.21 1.76
CA VAL A 27 -7.27 -0.31 1.63
C VAL A 27 -6.98 -1.28 2.76
N ILE A 28 -6.67 -2.52 2.42
CA ILE A 28 -6.36 -3.59 3.38
C ILE A 28 -4.91 -4.05 3.24
N GLU A 29 -4.32 -4.49 4.35
CA GLU A 29 -3.01 -5.15 4.37
C GLU A 29 -3.21 -6.67 4.43
N VAL A 30 -2.83 -7.35 3.37
CA VAL A 30 -2.89 -8.82 3.23
C VAL A 30 -1.51 -9.37 2.92
N ASP A 31 -1.36 -10.69 2.92
CA ASP A 31 -0.10 -11.29 2.47
C ASP A 31 0.07 -11.23 0.95
N ALA A 32 1.28 -11.52 0.45
CA ALA A 32 1.57 -11.48 -0.97
C ALA A 32 0.80 -12.55 -1.80
N ALA A 33 0.45 -13.69 -1.21
CA ALA A 33 -0.26 -14.76 -1.92
C ALA A 33 -1.75 -14.40 -2.08
N GLU A 34 -2.36 -13.89 -1.02
CA GLU A 34 -3.71 -13.38 -0.95
C GLU A 34 -3.87 -12.11 -1.78
N ALA A 35 -2.91 -11.18 -1.73
CA ALA A 35 -2.86 -10.02 -2.62
C ALA A 35 -2.90 -10.48 -4.08
N LYS A 36 -2.06 -11.45 -4.45
CA LYS A 36 -2.05 -11.97 -5.82
C LYS A 36 -3.40 -12.58 -6.21
N ALA A 37 -4.02 -13.39 -5.34
CA ALA A 37 -5.33 -13.96 -5.61
C ALA A 37 -6.42 -12.89 -5.80
N LEU A 38 -6.40 -11.82 -4.99
CA LEU A 38 -7.36 -10.72 -5.09
C LEU A 38 -7.17 -9.89 -6.36
N LEU A 39 -5.91 -9.64 -6.75
CA LEU A 39 -5.56 -8.91 -7.97
C LEU A 39 -5.91 -9.72 -9.23
N ASP A 40 -5.52 -11.00 -9.26
CA ASP A 40 -5.77 -11.89 -10.41
C ASP A 40 -7.29 -12.16 -10.58
N GLY A 41 -8.05 -12.17 -9.48
CA GLY A 41 -9.50 -12.29 -9.50
C GLY A 41 -10.25 -10.99 -9.83
N GLY A 42 -9.56 -9.85 -9.96
CA GLY A 42 -10.19 -8.55 -10.22
C GLY A 42 -11.00 -7.99 -9.05
N TYR A 43 -10.77 -8.49 -7.82
CA TYR A 43 -11.46 -8.04 -6.60
C TYR A 43 -10.75 -6.88 -5.91
N ALA A 44 -9.51 -6.59 -6.29
CA ALA A 44 -8.71 -5.52 -5.72
C ALA A 44 -7.81 -4.87 -6.77
N GLU A 45 -7.32 -3.67 -6.44
CA GLU A 45 -6.28 -2.95 -7.17
C GLU A 45 -5.02 -2.85 -6.33
N PRO A 46 -3.82 -2.87 -6.97
CA PRO A 46 -2.59 -2.67 -6.24
C PRO A 46 -2.55 -1.23 -5.77
N VAL A 47 -2.50 -0.99 -4.46
CA VAL A 47 -2.18 0.34 -3.96
C VAL A 47 -0.71 0.50 -4.24
N ALA A 48 -0.39 1.34 -5.24
CA ALA A 48 0.97 1.79 -5.42
C ALA A 48 1.40 2.33 -4.05
N ALA A 49 2.26 1.59 -3.35
CA ALA A 49 2.98 2.13 -2.23
C ALA A 49 3.71 3.30 -2.85
N THR A 50 3.18 4.51 -2.68
CA THR A 50 3.89 5.73 -2.97
C THR A 50 5.15 5.55 -2.16
N LYS A 51 6.24 5.09 -2.82
CA LYS A 51 7.57 5.14 -2.24
C LYS A 51 7.63 6.58 -1.82
N ALA A 52 7.62 6.84 -0.51
CA ALA A 52 7.84 8.17 -0.02
C ALA A 52 9.15 8.55 -0.67
N LYS A 53 9.07 9.34 -1.74
CA LYS A 53 10.21 9.84 -2.47
C LYS A 53 10.86 10.65 -1.38
N ARG A 54 11.88 10.09 -0.73
CA ARG A 54 12.71 10.80 0.22
C ARG A 54 13.04 12.06 -0.56
N ALA A 55 12.40 13.16 -0.19
CA ALA A 55 12.81 14.45 -0.64
C ALA A 55 14.16 14.59 0.03
N SER A 56 15.20 14.10 -0.64
CA SER A 56 16.58 14.48 -0.37
C SER A 56 16.53 15.97 -0.54
N ARG A 57 16.31 16.67 0.58
CA ARG A 57 16.32 18.11 0.67
C ARG A 57 17.74 18.44 0.26
N ALA A 58 17.91 18.78 -1.02
CA ALA A 58 19.10 19.46 -1.48
C ALA A 58 19.11 20.75 -0.67
N VAL A 59 19.90 20.75 0.40
CA VAL A 59 20.32 21.98 1.05
C VAL A 59 21.13 22.68 -0.03
N LYS A 60 20.45 23.52 -0.81
CA LYS A 60 21.10 24.68 -1.40
C LYS A 60 21.61 25.45 -0.19
N ASP A 61 22.89 25.28 0.10
CA ASP A 61 23.69 26.29 0.77
C ASP A 61 23.68 27.49 -0.19
N GLU A 62 22.57 28.23 -0.12
CA GLU A 62 22.40 29.48 -0.83
C GLU A 62 23.28 30.46 -0.07
N ALA A 63 24.27 30.96 -0.79
CA ALA A 63 25.14 32.05 -0.40
C ALA A 63 24.36 33.15 0.34
N GLU A 64 24.51 33.21 1.66
CA GLU A 64 24.15 34.38 2.46
C GLU A 64 25.43 35.12 2.85
N THR A 65 25.83 35.97 1.92
CA THR A 65 26.39 37.30 2.13
C THR A 65 26.28 37.84 3.57
N ARG A 66 27.41 38.00 4.27
CA ARG A 66 27.85 39.31 4.84
C ARG A 66 29.28 39.28 5.36
#